data_AF-A0A9R1IGE8-F1
#
_entry.id   AF-A0A9R1IGE8-F1
#
_cell.length_a   1.000
_cell.length_b   1.000
_cell.length_c   1.000
_cell.angle_alpha   90.00
_cell.angle_beta   90.00
_cell.angle_gamma   90.00
#
_symmetry.space_group_name_H-M   'P 1'
#
loop_
_entity.id
_entity.type
_entity.pdbx_description
1 polymer ?
#
loop_
_entity_poly.entity_id
_entity_poly.type
_entity_poly.pdbx_seq_one_letter_code
_entity_poly.pdbx_strand_id
1 'polypeptide(L)'
;MYLDSIGANHVCYRFSDHDRSMLLPKELCKEGTLIMAQMSKYPNLGFNPKAPDQITVGDDVIRRHYQVLFGIAYMDLSREESVDSSLKEALLFFVLLAEALRFPELEKWLLNILAKKLEMSLPVSITKLFKKWGKLSQILHKGREKFNIDNITDTVLKNKCKTYNDVCSKLGIANRINLGKLEKKKKKKNRL
;
A
#
# COMPACT_ATOMS: atom_id res chain seq x y z
N MET A 1 3.97 4.55 -4.39
CA MET A 1 4.79 4.85 -3.20
C MET A 1 4.72 3.64 -2.28
N TYR A 2 5.41 2.56 -2.63
CA TYR A 2 5.40 1.33 -1.82
C TYR A 2 6.33 1.50 -0.62
N LEU A 3 6.01 0.84 0.49
CA LEU A 3 6.90 0.76 1.64
C LEU A 3 8.09 -0.15 1.25
N ASP A 4 9.29 0.42 1.22
CA ASP A 4 10.50 -0.27 0.76
C ASP A 4 11.25 -1.00 1.88
N SER A 5 11.36 -0.33 3.02
CA SER A 5 12.18 -0.77 4.15
C SER A 5 11.66 -0.20 5.46
N ILE A 6 12.02 -0.86 6.56
CA ILE A 6 11.72 -0.44 7.92
C ILE A 6 13.00 -0.55 8.74
N GLY A 7 13.29 0.50 9.52
CA GLY A 7 14.44 0.54 10.42
C GLY A 7 14.02 0.66 11.89
N ALA A 8 14.77 -0.01 12.76
CA ALA A 8 14.69 0.13 14.21
C ALA A 8 16.06 -0.18 14.84
N ASN A 9 16.47 0.58 15.85
CA ASN A 9 17.72 0.38 16.62
C ASN A 9 18.94 -0.01 15.76
N HIS A 10 19.33 0.85 14.82
CA HIS A 10 20.45 0.65 13.90
C HIS A 10 20.37 -0.59 12.98
N VAL A 11 19.24 -1.28 12.94
CA VAL A 11 18.95 -2.36 12.00
C VAL A 11 17.95 -1.85 10.96
N CYS A 12 18.16 -2.21 9.70
CA CYS A 12 17.22 -1.92 8.62
C CYS A 12 16.89 -3.20 7.85
N TYR A 13 15.60 -3.47 7.71
CA TYR A 13 15.08 -4.58 6.93
C TYR A 13 14.42 -4.05 5.66
N ARG A 14 14.91 -4.49 4.51
CA ARG A 14 14.32 -4.18 3.20
C ARG A 14 13.53 -5.37 2.65
N PHE A 15 12.36 -5.09 2.08
CA PHE A 15 11.56 -6.09 1.38
C PHE A 15 12.31 -6.62 0.15
N SER A 16 12.41 -7.94 0.03
CA SER A 16 13.20 -8.59 -1.02
C SER A 16 12.71 -8.40 -2.47
N ASP A 17 11.45 -7.98 -2.68
CA ASP A 17 10.88 -7.70 -4.00
C ASP A 17 11.13 -6.28 -4.51
N HIS A 18 11.85 -5.47 -3.74
CA HIS A 18 12.23 -4.11 -4.09
C HIS A 18 13.62 -4.03 -4.73
N ASP A 19 13.81 -3.00 -5.56
CA ASP A 19 15.07 -2.76 -6.26
C ASP A 19 16.17 -2.38 -5.26
N ARG A 20 17.25 -3.18 -5.22
CA ARG A 20 18.41 -2.96 -4.35
C ARG A 20 19.34 -1.84 -4.83
N SER A 21 19.04 -1.22 -5.98
CA SER A 21 19.82 -0.11 -6.52
C SER A 21 19.82 1.13 -5.61
N MET A 22 18.79 1.32 -4.79
CA MET A 22 18.76 2.39 -3.79
C MET A 22 19.55 1.99 -2.55
N LEU A 23 20.56 2.78 -2.18
CA LEU A 23 21.33 2.59 -0.96
C LEU A 23 20.49 2.96 0.28
N LEU A 24 20.57 2.15 1.33
CA LEU A 24 20.01 2.49 2.64
C LEU A 24 20.88 3.56 3.34
N PRO A 25 20.29 4.38 4.23
CA PRO A 25 21.06 5.34 5.03
C PRO A 25 22.19 4.65 5.80
N LYS A 26 23.42 5.19 5.71
CA LYS A 26 24.63 4.62 6.32
C LYS A 26 24.59 4.52 7.85
N GLU A 27 23.71 5.29 8.49
CA GLU A 27 23.50 5.34 9.95
C GLU A 27 22.77 4.09 10.49
N LEU A 28 22.22 3.27 9.60
CA LEU A 28 21.62 1.97 9.92
C LEU A 28 22.71 0.90 9.79
N CYS A 29 23.50 0.74 10.86
CA CYS A 29 24.76 -0.02 10.87
C CYS A 29 24.64 -1.53 10.62
N LYS A 30 23.43 -2.12 10.57
CA LYS A 30 23.23 -3.53 10.23
C LYS A 30 22.13 -3.67 9.19
N GLU A 31 22.51 -3.95 7.95
CA GLU A 31 21.58 -4.29 6.88
C GLU A 31 21.15 -5.75 7.03
N GLY A 32 19.86 -5.97 7.29
CA GLY A 32 19.21 -7.25 7.16
C GLY A 32 18.41 -7.29 5.87
N THR A 33 18.48 -8.38 5.11
CA THR A 33 17.45 -8.61 4.08
C THR A 33 16.22 -9.18 4.77
N LEU A 34 15.06 -8.53 4.63
CA LEU A 34 13.79 -9.19 4.93
C LEU A 34 13.55 -10.19 3.79
N ILE A 35 13.97 -11.45 3.97
CA ILE A 35 13.70 -12.52 3.01
C ILE A 35 12.25 -12.96 3.20
N MET A 36 11.38 -12.07 2.77
CA MET A 36 9.96 -12.33 2.58
C MET A 36 9.69 -11.95 1.15
N ALA A 37 9.79 -12.95 0.28
CA ALA A 37 9.95 -12.83 -1.17
C ALA A 37 8.97 -11.87 -1.86
N GLN A 38 7.85 -11.48 -1.22
CA GLN A 38 6.72 -10.85 -1.91
C GLN A 38 5.83 -9.94 -1.01
N MET A 39 6.25 -9.53 0.19
CA MET A 39 5.34 -8.89 1.17
C MET A 39 4.93 -7.44 0.90
N SER A 40 5.51 -6.74 -0.08
CA SER A 40 4.93 -5.47 -0.54
C SER A 40 3.49 -5.67 -1.10
N LYS A 41 3.13 -6.92 -1.43
CA LYS A 41 1.80 -7.31 -1.84
C LYS A 41 0.96 -7.72 -0.64
N TYR A 42 -0.13 -6.99 -0.47
CA TYR A 42 -1.24 -7.27 0.44
C TYR A 42 -1.49 -8.73 0.87
N PRO A 43 -1.68 -9.72 -0.05
CA PRO A 43 -2.07 -11.06 0.37
C PRO A 43 -1.02 -11.78 1.21
N ASN A 44 0.25 -11.42 1.04
CA ASN A 44 1.34 -12.08 1.75
C ASN A 44 1.38 -11.62 3.21
N LEU A 45 0.97 -10.39 3.49
CA LEU A 45 0.72 -9.88 4.85
C LEU A 45 -0.61 -10.41 5.46
N GLY A 46 -1.27 -11.39 4.83
CA GLY A 46 -2.56 -11.90 5.28
C GLY A 46 -3.76 -10.99 4.94
N PHE A 47 -3.54 -9.89 4.19
CA PHE A 47 -4.62 -8.97 3.86
C PHE A 47 -5.53 -9.48 2.74
N ASN A 48 -6.79 -9.66 3.11
CA ASN A 48 -7.92 -9.88 2.24
C ASN A 48 -8.80 -8.60 2.20
N PRO A 49 -8.80 -7.84 1.08
CA PRO A 49 -9.59 -6.60 0.94
C PRO A 49 -11.11 -6.81 0.96
N LYS A 50 -11.59 -8.04 1.06
CA LYS A 50 -13.02 -8.36 1.20
C LYS A 50 -13.40 -8.74 2.63
N ALA A 51 -12.44 -9.11 3.46
CA ALA A 51 -12.73 -9.52 4.83
C ALA A 51 -12.99 -8.27 5.69
N PRO A 52 -14.05 -8.28 6.52
CA PRO A 52 -14.25 -7.25 7.52
C PRO A 52 -13.16 -7.36 8.61
N ASP A 53 -12.96 -6.26 9.34
CA ASP A 53 -12.21 -6.26 10.61
C ASP A 53 -10.75 -6.74 10.56
N GLN A 54 -10.13 -6.70 9.39
CA GLN A 54 -8.75 -7.16 9.23
C GLN A 54 -7.69 -6.17 9.71
N ILE A 55 -8.04 -4.88 9.74
CA ILE A 55 -7.09 -3.86 10.19
C ILE A 55 -7.83 -2.89 11.08
N THR A 56 -7.50 -2.95 12.36
CA THR A 56 -8.00 -2.02 13.37
C THR A 56 -7.05 -0.86 13.52
N VAL A 57 -7.58 0.33 13.73
CA VAL A 57 -6.81 1.55 14.02
C VAL A 57 -7.36 2.19 15.27
N GLY A 58 -6.47 2.58 16.17
CA GLY A 58 -6.74 3.32 17.40
C GLY A 58 -5.42 3.64 18.11
N ASP A 59 -5.42 4.57 19.06
CA ASP A 59 -4.18 5.05 19.72
C ASP A 59 -3.39 3.91 20.38
N ASP A 60 -4.09 2.99 21.07
CA ASP A 60 -3.45 1.85 21.72
C ASP A 60 -2.95 0.82 20.68
N VAL A 61 -3.70 0.62 19.58
CA VAL A 61 -3.31 -0.26 18.48
C VAL A 61 -2.01 0.24 17.82
N ILE A 62 -1.92 1.54 17.57
CA ILE A 62 -0.71 2.17 17.00
C ILE A 62 0.48 1.96 17.92
N ARG A 63 0.30 2.17 19.24
CA ARG A 63 1.35 1.92 20.23
C ARG A 63 1.82 0.47 20.23
N ARG A 64 0.90 -0.50 20.13
CA ARG A 64 1.25 -1.93 20.00
C ARG A 64 2.05 -2.21 18.73
N HIS A 65 1.61 -1.72 17.57
CA HIS A 65 2.35 -1.91 16.31
C HIS A 65 3.75 -1.27 16.35
N TYR A 66 3.89 -0.11 17.00
CA TYR A 66 5.18 0.52 17.20
C TYR A 66 6.11 -0.32 18.09
N GLN A 67 5.61 -0.89 19.19
CA GLN A 67 6.39 -1.79 20.06
C GLN A 67 6.87 -3.04 19.31
N VAL A 68 6.01 -3.65 18.47
CA VAL A 68 6.39 -4.77 17.62
C VAL A 68 7.52 -4.38 16.66
N LEU A 69 7.42 -3.22 16.00
CA LEU A 69 8.48 -2.74 15.12
C LEU A 69 9.78 -2.45 15.86
N PHE A 70 9.73 -1.92 17.07
CA PHE A 70 10.94 -1.69 17.87
C PHE A 70 11.68 -3.00 18.17
N GLY A 71 10.94 -4.10 18.30
CA GLY A 71 11.46 -5.45 18.53
C GLY A 71 12.21 -6.05 17.35
N ILE A 72 12.03 -5.57 16.11
CA ILE A 72 12.63 -6.19 14.91
C ILE A 72 14.15 -6.23 14.95
N ALA A 73 14.78 -5.30 15.68
CA ALA A 73 16.24 -5.25 15.84
C ALA A 73 16.81 -6.50 16.53
N TYR A 74 15.97 -7.23 17.26
CA TYR A 74 16.33 -8.46 17.98
C TYR A 74 15.81 -9.73 17.29
N MET A 75 15.20 -9.61 16.11
CA MET A 75 14.60 -10.73 15.37
C MET A 75 15.50 -11.19 14.21
N ASP A 76 15.59 -12.49 14.00
CA ASP A 76 16.19 -13.06 12.78
C ASP A 76 15.14 -13.20 11.68
N LEU A 77 14.96 -12.13 10.89
CA LEU A 77 13.99 -12.09 9.79
C LEU A 77 14.55 -12.63 8.46
N SER A 78 15.61 -13.44 8.51
CA SER A 78 16.20 -14.07 7.32
C SER A 78 15.35 -15.22 6.76
N ARG A 79 14.32 -15.67 7.48
CA ARG A 79 13.40 -16.74 7.07
C ARG A 79 11.94 -16.31 7.22
N GLU A 80 11.08 -16.63 6.28
CA GLU A 80 9.66 -16.24 6.32
C GLU A 80 8.92 -16.78 7.57
N GLU A 81 9.30 -17.96 8.05
CA GLU A 81 8.76 -18.62 9.26
C GLU A 81 9.01 -17.84 10.55
N SER A 82 10.02 -16.97 10.57
CA SER A 82 10.35 -16.11 11.72
C SER A 82 9.41 -14.92 11.87
N VAL A 83 8.56 -14.65 10.87
CA VAL A 83 7.67 -13.50 10.85
C VAL A 83 6.30 -13.94 11.33
N ASP A 84 6.03 -13.64 12.59
CA ASP A 84 4.76 -13.94 13.24
C ASP A 84 3.61 -13.06 12.75
N SER A 85 2.39 -13.37 13.20
CA SER A 85 1.18 -12.61 12.84
C SER A 85 1.26 -11.16 13.32
N SER A 86 1.81 -10.92 14.50
CA SER A 86 1.93 -9.57 15.09
C SER A 86 2.77 -8.64 14.24
N LEU A 87 3.90 -9.14 13.72
CA LEU A 87 4.76 -8.40 12.80
C LEU A 87 4.05 -8.19 11.46
N LYS A 88 3.36 -9.20 10.90
CA LYS A 88 2.58 -9.02 9.66
C LYS A 88 1.51 -7.94 9.79
N GLU A 89 0.79 -7.91 10.91
CA GLU A 89 -0.21 -6.89 11.20
C GLU A 89 0.41 -5.50 11.35
N ALA A 90 1.54 -5.39 12.07
CA ALA A 90 2.28 -4.14 12.18
C ALA A 90 2.74 -3.64 10.81
N LEU A 91 3.40 -4.49 10.02
CA LEU A 91 3.82 -4.17 8.65
C LEU A 91 2.65 -3.70 7.78
N LEU A 92 1.50 -4.40 7.86
CA LEU A 92 0.29 -4.05 7.13
C LEU A 92 -0.25 -2.68 7.55
N PHE A 93 -0.21 -2.35 8.85
CA PHE A 93 -0.56 -1.02 9.35
C PHE A 93 0.33 0.07 8.74
N PHE A 94 1.65 -0.12 8.66
CA PHE A 94 2.54 0.86 8.01
C PHE A 94 2.34 0.95 6.49
N VAL A 95 1.98 -0.15 5.83
CA VAL A 95 1.53 -0.13 4.44
C VAL A 95 0.27 0.72 4.29
N LEU A 96 -0.69 0.66 5.23
CA LEU A 96 -1.86 1.55 5.21
C LEU A 96 -1.49 3.02 5.30
N LEU A 97 -0.51 3.38 6.14
CA LEU A 97 -0.05 4.77 6.20
C LEU A 97 0.50 5.24 4.85
N ALA A 98 1.23 4.38 4.13
CA ALA A 98 1.68 4.68 2.78
C ALA A 98 0.53 4.77 1.75
N GLU A 99 -0.57 4.03 1.96
CA GLU A 99 -1.79 4.18 1.16
C GLU A 99 -2.55 5.45 1.47
N ALA A 100 -2.49 5.97 2.70
CA ALA A 100 -3.17 7.21 3.08
C ALA A 100 -2.66 8.40 2.25
N LEU A 101 -1.36 8.41 1.94
CA LEU A 101 -0.75 9.37 1.02
C LEU A 101 -1.31 9.27 -0.42
N ARG A 102 -1.75 8.07 -0.84
CA ARG A 102 -2.30 7.83 -2.17
C ARG A 102 -3.80 8.10 -2.24
N PHE A 103 -4.52 7.86 -1.15
CA PHE A 103 -5.98 7.88 -1.05
C PHE A 103 -6.46 8.80 0.08
N PRO A 104 -6.87 10.05 -0.24
CA PRO A 104 -7.29 11.03 0.77
C PRO A 104 -8.50 10.61 1.60
N GLU A 105 -9.35 9.72 1.08
CA GLU A 105 -10.46 9.11 1.82
C GLU A 105 -9.95 8.30 3.03
N LEU A 106 -8.83 7.59 2.88
CA LEU A 106 -8.20 6.84 3.97
C LEU A 106 -7.56 7.79 4.99
N GLU A 107 -6.84 8.81 4.52
CA GLU A 107 -6.26 9.84 5.40
C GLU A 107 -7.33 10.50 6.28
N LYS A 108 -8.43 10.98 5.67
CA LYS A 108 -9.55 11.60 6.40
C LYS A 108 -10.16 10.64 7.42
N TRP A 109 -10.32 9.38 7.05
CA TRP A 109 -10.84 8.37 7.97
C TRP A 109 -9.89 8.16 9.16
N LEU A 110 -8.59 7.96 8.91
CA LEU A 110 -7.56 7.80 9.95
C LEU A 110 -7.55 8.99 10.90
N LEU A 111 -7.49 10.22 10.37
CA LEU A 111 -7.47 11.44 11.18
C LEU A 111 -8.73 11.58 12.04
N ASN A 112 -9.90 11.22 11.52
CA ASN A 112 -11.14 11.25 12.30
C ASN A 112 -11.17 10.20 13.41
N ILE A 113 -10.64 8.99 13.18
CA ILE A 113 -10.52 7.96 14.22
C ILE A 113 -9.62 8.44 15.35
N LEU A 114 -8.43 8.96 15.01
CA LEU A 114 -7.45 9.46 15.98
C LEU A 114 -7.96 10.69 16.75
N ALA A 115 -8.54 11.67 16.06
CA ALA A 115 -9.08 12.87 16.69
C ALA A 115 -10.19 12.56 17.70
N LYS A 116 -10.98 11.50 17.44
CA LYS A 116 -12.06 11.05 18.32
C LYS A 116 -11.61 9.99 19.33
N LYS A 117 -10.32 9.61 19.34
CA LYS A 117 -9.77 8.54 20.19
C LYS A 117 -10.56 7.23 20.08
N LEU A 118 -11.00 6.91 18.87
CA LEU A 118 -11.76 5.70 18.59
C LEU A 118 -10.81 4.55 18.27
N GLU A 119 -11.28 3.32 18.52
CA GLU A 119 -10.68 2.11 17.98
C GLU A 119 -11.67 1.49 17.00
N MET A 120 -11.33 1.47 15.71
CA MET A 120 -12.23 1.00 14.66
C MET A 120 -11.49 0.24 13.57
N SER A 121 -12.18 -0.77 13.04
CA SER A 121 -11.77 -1.48 11.84
C SER A 121 -11.88 -0.62 10.60
N LEU A 122 -10.90 -0.74 9.71
CA LEU A 122 -10.90 -0.06 8.42
C LEU A 122 -12.08 -0.56 7.55
N PRO A 123 -12.94 0.34 7.05
CA PRO A 123 -14.07 -0.05 6.23
C PRO A 123 -13.64 -0.80 4.96
N VAL A 124 -14.32 -1.91 4.67
CA VAL A 124 -14.14 -2.70 3.45
C VAL A 124 -14.34 -1.87 2.17
N SER A 125 -15.13 -0.80 2.27
CA SER A 125 -15.32 0.15 1.18
C SER A 125 -14.00 0.84 0.80
N ILE A 126 -13.14 1.19 1.76
CA ILE A 126 -11.85 1.86 1.52
C ILE A 126 -10.81 0.87 1.00
N THR A 127 -10.67 -0.30 1.65
CA THR A 127 -9.67 -1.31 1.29
C THR A 127 -9.77 -1.83 -0.14
N LYS A 128 -10.99 -1.91 -0.70
CA LYS A 128 -11.23 -2.32 -2.10
C LYS A 128 -10.56 -1.39 -3.12
N LEU A 129 -10.22 -0.16 -2.76
CA LEU A 129 -9.58 0.81 -3.65
C LEU A 129 -8.06 0.63 -3.76
N PHE A 130 -7.39 0.03 -2.79
CA PHE A 130 -5.92 -0.05 -2.78
C PHE A 130 -5.35 -0.76 -4.00
N LYS A 131 -5.97 -1.87 -4.41
CA LYS A 131 -5.60 -2.61 -5.64
C LYS A 131 -5.92 -1.87 -6.93
N LYS A 132 -6.52 -0.67 -6.86
CA LYS A 132 -6.96 0.13 -8.01
C LYS A 132 -6.08 1.36 -8.26
N TRP A 133 -5.09 1.65 -7.41
CA TRP A 133 -4.19 2.80 -7.56
C TRP A 133 -3.61 2.94 -8.97
N GLY A 134 -3.09 1.84 -9.54
CA GLY A 134 -2.53 1.82 -10.89
C GLY A 134 -3.58 2.08 -11.99
N LYS A 135 -4.80 1.53 -11.87
CA LYS A 135 -5.89 1.77 -12.83
C LYS A 135 -6.38 3.21 -12.78
N LEU A 136 -6.61 3.74 -11.58
CA LEU A 136 -7.01 5.14 -11.38
C LEU A 136 -5.95 6.09 -11.94
N SER A 137 -4.67 5.83 -11.68
CA SER A 137 -3.56 6.62 -12.24
C SER A 137 -3.56 6.58 -13.78
N GLN A 138 -3.81 5.43 -14.41
CA GLN A 138 -3.92 5.32 -15.88
C GLN A 138 -5.07 6.16 -16.43
N ILE A 139 -6.22 6.18 -15.76
CA ILE A 139 -7.36 7.00 -16.18
C ILE A 139 -7.01 8.48 -16.07
N LEU A 140 -6.39 8.91 -14.96
CA LEU A 140 -5.95 10.31 -14.80
C LEU A 140 -4.99 10.74 -15.91
N HIS A 141 -3.96 9.93 -16.20
CA HIS A 141 -2.97 10.22 -17.24
C HIS A 141 -3.57 10.29 -18.64
N LYS A 142 -4.63 9.53 -18.95
CA LYS A 142 -5.33 9.63 -20.24
C LYS A 142 -6.03 10.98 -20.44
N GLY A 143 -6.30 11.70 -19.35
CA GLY A 143 -6.96 13.01 -19.37
C GLY A 143 -8.49 12.92 -19.44
N ARG A 144 -9.13 14.05 -19.11
CA ARG A 144 -10.59 14.20 -19.02
C ARG A 144 -11.31 13.89 -20.33
N GLU A 145 -10.75 14.31 -21.47
CA GLU A 145 -11.36 14.14 -22.79
C GLU A 145 -11.49 12.67 -23.22
N LYS A 146 -10.62 11.80 -22.69
CA LYS A 146 -10.62 10.37 -22.97
C LYS A 146 -11.34 9.55 -21.91
N PHE A 147 -11.95 10.21 -20.92
CA PHE A 147 -12.73 9.55 -19.90
C PHE A 147 -14.08 9.09 -20.45
N ASN A 148 -14.34 7.79 -20.36
CA ASN A 148 -15.66 7.22 -20.56
C ASN A 148 -15.86 6.11 -19.52
N ILE A 149 -16.97 6.20 -18.79
CA ILE A 149 -17.36 5.23 -17.76
C ILE A 149 -17.54 3.81 -18.32
N ASP A 150 -17.99 3.69 -19.56
CA ASP A 150 -18.22 2.41 -20.23
C ASP A 150 -16.92 1.65 -20.51
N ASN A 151 -15.81 2.39 -20.61
CA ASN A 151 -14.47 1.81 -20.76
C ASN A 151 -13.91 1.26 -19.43
N ILE A 152 -14.58 1.50 -18.30
CA ILE A 152 -14.18 0.99 -16.98
C ILE A 152 -14.87 -0.36 -16.75
N THR A 153 -14.11 -1.44 -16.95
CA THR A 153 -14.58 -2.82 -16.74
C THR A 153 -14.54 -3.26 -15.27
N ASP A 154 -13.82 -2.53 -14.42
CA ASP A 154 -13.69 -2.85 -13.01
C ASP A 154 -14.92 -2.38 -12.24
N THR A 155 -15.77 -3.32 -11.80
CA THR A 155 -17.08 -3.02 -11.17
C THR A 155 -16.95 -2.13 -9.93
N VAL A 156 -15.89 -2.30 -9.13
CA VAL A 156 -15.62 -1.43 -7.96
C VAL A 156 -15.40 0.01 -8.39
N LEU A 157 -14.61 0.22 -9.45
CA LEU A 157 -14.36 1.56 -9.97
C LEU A 157 -15.57 2.12 -10.71
N LYS A 158 -16.26 1.32 -11.51
CA LYS A 158 -17.46 1.74 -12.25
C LYS A 158 -18.55 2.26 -11.29
N ASN A 159 -18.71 1.61 -10.14
CA ASN A 159 -19.69 2.04 -9.13
C ASN A 159 -19.25 3.29 -8.36
N LYS A 160 -17.94 3.45 -8.11
CA LYS A 160 -17.39 4.53 -7.26
C LYS A 160 -16.92 5.77 -8.03
N CYS A 161 -16.71 5.67 -9.34
CA CYS A 161 -16.13 6.71 -10.18
C CYS A 161 -16.95 6.86 -11.46
N LYS A 162 -18.09 7.54 -11.37
CA LYS A 162 -19.00 7.78 -12.51
C LYS A 162 -18.48 8.90 -13.42
N THR A 163 -17.74 9.85 -12.85
CA THR A 163 -17.15 11.00 -13.55
C THR A 163 -15.64 11.03 -13.46
N TYR A 164 -14.98 11.81 -14.32
CA TYR A 164 -13.54 12.06 -14.22
C TYR A 164 -13.18 12.76 -12.89
N ASN A 165 -14.05 13.65 -12.41
CA ASN A 165 -13.85 14.33 -11.13
C ASN A 165 -13.89 13.35 -9.95
N ASP A 166 -14.73 12.31 -10.02
CA ASP A 166 -14.74 11.26 -9.00
C ASP A 166 -13.37 10.57 -8.95
N VAL A 167 -12.78 10.25 -10.09
CA VAL A 167 -11.42 9.66 -10.17
C VAL A 167 -10.39 10.59 -9.54
N CYS A 168 -10.44 11.88 -9.85
CA CYS A 168 -9.55 12.88 -9.25
C CYS A 168 -9.72 12.94 -7.73
N SER A 169 -10.95 12.87 -7.22
CA SER A 169 -11.23 12.90 -5.78
C SER A 169 -10.74 11.67 -5.03
N LYS A 170 -10.52 10.54 -5.72
CA LYS A 170 -10.03 9.30 -5.10
C LYS A 170 -8.52 9.25 -4.91
N LEU A 171 -7.73 10.03 -5.66
CA LEU A 171 -6.28 9.97 -5.61
C LEU A 171 -5.67 11.29 -5.13
N GLY A 172 -4.89 11.23 -4.07
CA GLY A 172 -4.02 12.32 -3.63
C GLY A 172 -2.72 12.33 -4.42
N ILE A 173 -2.17 11.14 -4.68
CA ILE A 173 -0.94 10.96 -5.45
C ILE A 173 -1.14 9.88 -6.52
N ALA A 174 -0.96 10.26 -7.78
CA ALA A 174 -1.02 9.36 -8.93
C ALA A 174 0.35 8.74 -9.22
N ASN A 175 0.36 7.49 -9.68
CA ASN A 175 1.58 6.86 -10.18
C ASN A 175 2.05 7.61 -11.44
N ARG A 176 3.36 7.84 -11.60
CA ARG A 176 3.91 8.39 -12.84
C ARG A 176 3.86 7.32 -13.92
N ILE A 177 3.12 7.58 -15.00
CA ILE A 177 2.96 6.62 -16.09
C ILE A 177 3.50 7.23 -17.38
N ASN A 178 4.47 6.56 -18.01
CA ASN A 178 4.86 6.87 -19.37
C ASN A 178 3.89 6.15 -20.33
N LEU A 179 2.84 6.86 -20.76
CA LEU A 179 1.79 6.32 -21.64
C LEU A 179 2.37 5.75 -22.94
N GLY A 180 3.34 6.43 -23.55
CA GLY A 180 3.98 5.98 -24.79
C GLY A 180 4.72 4.64 -24.67
N LYS A 181 5.39 4.38 -23.54
CA LYS A 181 6.00 3.06 -23.26
C LYS A 181 4.92 1.98 -23.05
N LEU A 182 3.80 2.33 -22.43
CA LEU A 182 2.73 1.39 -22.08
C LEU A 182 1.95 0.93 -23.31
N GLU A 183 1.67 1.84 -24.25
CA GLU A 183 1.03 1.53 -25.53
C GLU A 183 1.92 0.65 -26.43
N LYS A 184 3.24 0.92 -26.48
CA LYS A 184 4.21 0.07 -27.20
C LYS A 184 4.24 -1.36 -26.65
N LYS A 185 4.18 -1.55 -25.33
CA LYS A 185 4.10 -2.88 -24.71
C LYS A 185 2.81 -3.64 -25.08
N LYS A 186 1.65 -2.95 -25.11
CA LYS A 186 0.38 -3.58 -25.52
C LYS A 186 0.40 -4.02 -26.99
N LYS A 187 0.93 -3.18 -27.89
CA LYS A 187 1.07 -3.55 -29.31
C LYS A 187 1.99 -4.76 -29.54
N LYS A 188 3.04 -4.93 -28.73
CA LYS A 188 3.90 -6.13 -28.78
C LYS A 188 3.17 -7.39 -28.29
N LYS A 189 2.32 -7.27 -27.26
CA LYS A 189 1.62 -8.40 -26.66
C LYS A 189 0.48 -8.97 -27.52
N ASN A 190 -0.07 -8.16 -28.43
CA ASN A 190 -1.11 -8.58 -29.38
C ASN A 190 -0.53 -9.09 -30.73
N ARG A 191 0.80 -9.16 -30.86
CA ARG A 191 1.50 -9.68 -32.05
C ARG A 191 2.09 -11.08 -31.83
N LEU A 192 1.93 -11.63 -30.62
CA LEU A 192 2.28 -12.99 -30.21
C LEU A 192 0.97 -13.74 -29.97
#